data_AF-A0A947NMN9-F1
#
_entry.id   AF-A0A947NMN9-F1
#
_cell.length_a   1.000
_cell.length_b   1.000
_cell.length_c   1.000
_cell.angle_alpha   90.00
_cell.angle_beta   90.00
_cell.angle_gamma   90.00
#
_symmetry.space_group_name_H-M   'P 1'
#
loop_
_entity.id
_entity.type
_entity.pdbx_description
1 polymer ?
#
loop_
_entity_poly.entity_id
_entity_poly.type
_entity_poly.pdbx_seq_one_letter_code
_entity_poly.pdbx_strand_id
1 'polypeptide(L)'
;NNKGVDIVVNPQKEKKLTNMRSSTKDMSIQLVPSRKFNLEFALVFIDDDELVEITPLNIRLRKMQLKEVDRTRTSRKIRSYNE
;
A
#
# COMPACT_ATOMS: atom_id res chain seq x y z
N ASN A 1 -4.40 -0.43 -5.74
CA ASN A 1 -5.81 -0.18 -5.34
C ASN A 1 -6.67 -0.17 -6.61
N ASN A 2 -7.86 -0.78 -6.65
CA ASN A 2 -8.71 -0.78 -7.86
C ASN A 2 -9.33 0.59 -8.17
N LYS A 3 -9.29 1.54 -7.21
CA LYS A 3 -9.84 2.89 -7.37
C LYS A 3 -8.79 3.95 -7.74
N GLY A 4 -7.55 3.56 -8.06
CA GLY A 4 -6.49 4.48 -8.49
C GLY A 4 -5.96 5.45 -7.40
N VAL A 5 -6.46 5.38 -6.17
CA VAL A 5 -6.02 6.23 -5.05
C VAL A 5 -5.19 5.42 -4.06
N ASP A 6 -4.16 6.01 -3.46
CA ASP A 6 -3.41 5.34 -2.39
C ASP A 6 -4.21 5.30 -1.09
N ILE A 7 -4.23 4.12 -0.44
CA ILE A 7 -4.92 3.90 0.83
C ILE A 7 -3.93 3.30 1.83
N VAL A 8 -3.79 3.95 2.98
CA VAL A 8 -3.04 3.41 4.12
C VAL A 8 -3.94 2.46 4.89
N VAL A 9 -3.50 1.22 5.05
CA VAL A 9 -4.23 0.16 5.77
C VAL A 9 -3.38 -0.42 6.88
N ASN A 10 -4.03 -0.93 7.92
CA ASN A 10 -3.37 -1.72 8.95
C ASN A 10 -3.57 -3.22 8.65
N PRO A 11 -2.50 -3.97 8.36
CA PRO A 11 -2.61 -5.40 8.08
C PRO A 11 -2.69 -6.28 9.35
N GLN A 12 -2.34 -5.75 10.53
CA GLN A 12 -2.22 -6.54 11.76
C GLN A 12 -3.49 -6.52 12.62
N LYS A 13 -4.17 -5.36 12.67
CA LYS A 13 -5.34 -5.17 13.54
C LYS A 13 -6.61 -5.24 12.72
N GLU A 14 -7.54 -6.07 13.19
CA GLU A 14 -8.89 -6.10 12.63
C GLU A 14 -9.59 -4.76 12.85
N LYS A 15 -10.21 -4.25 11.79
CA LYS A 15 -11.14 -3.13 11.91
C LYS A 15 -12.48 -3.71 12.37
N LYS A 16 -12.93 -3.35 13.58
CA LYS A 16 -14.27 -3.72 14.04
C LYS A 16 -15.32 -3.19 13.06
N LEU A 17 -15.99 -4.10 12.35
CA LEU A 17 -17.11 -3.78 11.47
C LEU A 17 -18.38 -3.68 12.30
N THR A 18 -18.64 -2.51 12.89
CA THR A 18 -19.89 -2.25 13.63
C THR A 18 -21.13 -2.21 12.73
N ASN A 19 -20.96 -2.10 11.41
CA ASN A 19 -22.05 -1.98 10.44
C ASN A 19 -22.27 -3.26 9.59
N MET A 20 -21.98 -4.45 10.12
CA MET A 20 -22.27 -5.70 9.42
C MET A 20 -23.63 -6.25 9.89
N ARG A 21 -24.67 -6.08 9.06
CA ARG A 21 -25.95 -6.77 9.21
C ARG A 21 -25.67 -8.28 9.26
N SER A 22 -25.95 -8.86 10.41
CA SER A 22 -25.77 -10.25 10.76
C SER A 22 -26.66 -11.18 9.93
N SER A 23 -26.05 -11.96 9.03
CA SER A 23 -26.51 -13.30 8.64
C SER A 23 -25.45 -13.97 7.77
N THR A 24 -24.41 -14.47 8.43
CA THR A 24 -23.49 -15.58 8.07
C THR A 24 -22.23 -15.33 8.88
N LYS A 25 -22.33 -15.58 10.20
CA LYS A 25 -21.14 -15.74 11.06
C LYS A 25 -20.49 -17.06 10.61
N ASP A 26 -19.17 -17.06 10.47
CA ASP A 26 -18.34 -18.26 10.27
C ASP A 26 -18.13 -18.73 8.83
N MET A 27 -17.81 -17.80 7.91
CA MET A 27 -17.00 -18.17 6.74
C MET A 27 -15.52 -18.14 7.13
N SER A 28 -14.82 -19.27 6.99
CA SER A 28 -13.36 -19.30 7.04
C SER A 28 -12.80 -18.40 5.95
N ILE A 29 -11.95 -17.44 6.31
CA ILE A 29 -11.40 -16.45 5.37
C ILE A 29 -10.36 -17.17 4.51
N GLN A 30 -10.71 -17.45 3.25
CA GLN A 30 -9.74 -17.91 2.27
C GLN A 30 -8.96 -16.71 1.73
N LEU A 31 -7.64 -16.69 1.97
CA LEU A 31 -6.75 -15.68 1.43
C LEU A 31 -6.30 -16.10 0.02
N VAL A 32 -6.54 -15.21 -0.95
CA VAL A 32 -5.96 -15.36 -2.29
C VAL A 32 -4.43 -15.29 -2.16
N PRO A 33 -3.67 -16.17 -2.84
CA PRO A 33 -2.21 -16.12 -2.84
C PRO A 33 -1.67 -14.73 -3.21
N SER A 34 -0.61 -14.31 -2.53
CA SER A 34 0.05 -13.04 -2.83
C SER A 34 0.71 -13.08 -4.21
N ARG A 35 0.76 -11.93 -4.87
CA ARG A 35 1.51 -11.78 -6.12
C ARG A 35 3.00 -11.75 -5.80
N LYS A 36 3.78 -12.59 -6.47
CA LYS A 36 5.24 -12.58 -6.38
C LYS A 36 5.79 -11.54 -7.36
N PHE A 37 6.65 -10.66 -6.87
CA PHE A 37 7.36 -9.67 -7.69
C PHE A 37 8.77 -10.20 -8.00
N ASN A 38 9.15 -10.18 -9.27
CA ASN A 38 10.57 -10.25 -9.67
C ASN A 38 11.14 -8.81 -9.75
N LEU A 39 12.45 -8.69 -9.93
CA LEU A 39 13.10 -7.37 -9.94
C LEU A 39 12.64 -6.50 -11.10
N GLU A 40 12.57 -7.05 -12.31
CA GLU A 40 12.17 -6.34 -13.52
C GLU A 40 10.74 -5.78 -13.40
N PHE A 41 9.81 -6.64 -12.95
CA PHE A 41 8.43 -6.23 -12.73
C PHE A 41 8.30 -5.20 -11.61
N ALA A 42 9.08 -5.31 -10.53
CA ALA A 42 9.10 -4.31 -9.47
C ALA A 42 9.57 -2.94 -9.97
N LEU A 43 10.59 -2.90 -10.85
CA LEU A 43 11.10 -1.65 -11.43
C LEU A 43 10.10 -0.99 -12.37
N VAL A 44 9.33 -1.77 -13.13
CA VAL A 44 8.26 -1.25 -14.00
C VAL A 44 7.03 -0.81 -13.19
N PHE A 45 6.83 -1.39 -12.01
CA PHE A 45 5.62 -1.17 -11.22
C PHE A 45 5.67 0.10 -10.36
N ILE A 46 6.84 0.57 -9.95
CA ILE A 46 6.97 1.74 -9.04
C ILE A 46 6.63 3.07 -9.72
N ASP A 47 6.09 3.99 -8.93
CA ASP A 47 5.92 5.40 -9.28
C ASP A 47 7.06 6.29 -8.75
N ASP A 48 7.07 7.57 -9.13
CA ASP A 48 8.11 8.56 -8.77
C ASP A 48 8.28 8.78 -7.25
N ASP A 49 7.23 8.54 -6.45
CA ASP A 49 7.26 8.65 -4.99
C ASP A 49 7.50 7.32 -4.27
N GLU A 50 7.85 6.27 -5.01
CA GLU A 50 8.10 4.91 -4.56
C GLU A 50 9.54 4.45 -4.80
N LEU A 51 9.95 3.42 -4.06
CA LEU A 51 11.28 2.83 -4.11
C LEU A 51 11.18 1.31 -4.02
N VAL A 52 12.08 0.64 -4.75
CA VAL A 52 12.33 -0.79 -4.60
C VAL A 52 13.48 -0.99 -3.61
N GLU A 53 13.19 -1.62 -2.49
CA GLU A 53 14.20 -2.03 -1.50
C GLU A 53 14.68 -3.44 -1.85
N ILE A 54 15.98 -3.57 -2.15
CA ILE A 54 16.60 -4.81 -2.60
C ILE A 54 17.55 -5.32 -1.52
N THR A 55 17.37 -6.58 -1.16
CA THR A 55 18.29 -7.35 -0.31
C THR A 55 18.60 -8.67 -1.02
N PRO A 56 19.69 -9.39 -0.69
CA PRO A 56 20.05 -10.63 -1.39
C PRO A 56 18.94 -11.69 -1.39
N LEU A 57 18.07 -11.68 -0.39
CA LEU A 57 16.99 -12.67 -0.24
C LEU A 57 15.61 -12.13 -0.61
N ASN A 58 15.41 -10.82 -0.60
CA ASN A 58 14.07 -10.23 -0.70
C ASN A 58 14.06 -8.93 -1.50
N ILE A 59 12.96 -8.72 -2.21
CA ILE A 59 12.61 -7.48 -2.91
C ILE A 59 11.32 -6.95 -2.27
N ARG A 60 11.31 -5.67 -1.89
CA ARG A 60 10.15 -5.01 -1.29
C ARG A 60 9.84 -3.70 -1.99
N LEU A 61 8.55 -3.38 -2.08
CA LEU A 61 8.06 -2.08 -2.54
C LEU A 61 7.72 -1.21 -1.35
N ARG A 62 8.10 0.06 -1.40
CA ARG A 62 7.81 1.03 -0.35
C ARG A 62 7.69 2.44 -0.91
N LYS A 63 6.96 3.30 -0.22
CA LYS A 63 6.98 4.75 -0.49
C LYS A 63 8.31 5.35 -0.03
N MET A 64 8.78 6.37 -0.74
CA MET A 64 9.95 7.16 -0.37
C MET A 64 9.75 7.77 1.03
N GLN A 65 8.59 8.39 1.26
CA GLN A 65 8.19 8.88 2.58
C GLN A 65 7.35 7.82 3.30
N LEU A 66 7.87 7.27 4.39
CA LEU A 66 7.18 6.20 5.13
C LEU A 66 5.89 6.66 5.78
N LYS A 67 5.94 7.80 6.49
CA LYS A 67 4.80 8.33 7.23
C LYS A 67 3.84 9.06 6.30
N GLU A 68 2.56 8.83 6.49
CA GLU A 68 1.48 9.48 5.71
C GLU A 68 1.51 11.01 5.83
N VAL A 69 1.82 11.53 7.03
CA VAL A 69 1.96 12.97 7.27
C VAL A 69 3.07 13.57 6.41
N ASP A 70 4.19 12.87 6.28
CA ASP A 70 5.32 13.34 5.49
C ASP A 70 5.01 13.28 3.98
N ARG A 71 4.26 12.27 3.52
CA ARG A 71 3.75 12.22 2.13
C ARG A 71 2.88 13.43 1.82
N THR A 72 1.95 13.76 2.72
CA THR A 72 1.02 14.89 2.55
C THR A 72 1.76 16.24 2.57
N ARG A 73 2.80 16.37 3.39
CA ARG A 73 3.65 17.57 3.41
C ARG A 73 4.44 17.72 2.12
N THR A 74 5.05 16.64 1.64
CA THR A 74 5.83 16.61 0.40
C THR A 74 4.97 16.94 -0.80
N SER A 75 3.77 16.36 -0.93
CA SER A 75 2.86 16.66 -2.04
C SER A 75 2.42 18.12 -2.07
N ARG A 76 2.14 18.73 -0.90
CA ARG A 76 1.84 20.16 -0.80
C ARG A 76 3.04 21.04 -1.18
N LYS A 77 4.25 20.68 -0.74
CA LYS A 77 5.48 21.43 -1.05
C LYS A 77 5.82 21.39 -2.54
N ILE A 78 5.67 20.23 -3.17
CA ILE A 78 5.84 20.07 -4.63
C ILE A 78 4.84 20.96 -5.37
N ARG A 79 3.56 20.95 -4.95
CA ARG A 79 2.54 21.80 -5.55
C ARG A 79 2.90 23.29 -5.49
N SER A 80 3.37 23.79 -4.35
CA SER A 80 3.76 25.19 -4.19
C SER A 80 5.03 25.60 -4.93
N TYR A 81 5.91 24.65 -5.31
CA TYR A 81 7.11 24.96 -6.09
C TYR A 81 6.80 25.08 -7.59
N ASN A 82 5.75 24.41 -8.04
CA ASN A 82 5.31 24.38 -9.43
C ASN A 82 4.30 25.50 -9.77
N GLU A 83 3.82 26.24 -8.77
CA GLU A 83 3.08 27.51 -8.91
C GLU A 83 4.06 28.69 -8.93
#